data_AF-A0A813NH66-F1
#
_entry.id   AF-A0A813NH66-F1
#
_cell.length_a   1.000
_cell.length_b   1.000
_cell.length_c   1.000
_cell.angle_alpha   90.00
_cell.angle_beta   90.00
_cell.angle_gamma   90.00
#
_symmetry.space_group_name_H-M   'P 1'
#
loop_
_entity.id
_entity.type
_entity.pdbx_description
1 polymer ?
#
loop_
_entity_poly.entity_id
_entity_poly.type
_entity_poly.pdbx_seq_one_letter_code
_entity_poly.pdbx_strand_id
1 'polypeptide(L)'
;MKLRVIIFLSIFTQGYLASADSNDSIKCSEFDRLTKYQFTSDNDFYLIMSSFDSFSKINFNCINLKYSFRLIHLIFNPVIPIFYKNLNFNIDKYASNETHLDIYLVNLDGFILDQNVLYNLEGKYKTFKYQLFYSKLKFLDTKTSINSCSKKENYKIFQSVDDLLFSFTTKYYLNTCPFIFHNTKVNEVSFYGLTKSIIKNNMLSFIDLNEDTNSSVKTILATYFNGKLNRSFLSPRIFRGLTQLTISGKLSEIDEYVLMDLENLSVLYFDLNNIYNLLSRSSKWISNLNKKNSQKEFKLYFQLYEDYSFPNEDFCLFIIFPKNRNIIPKFRLWKRNCSCTIFWMIENISNYSDQNGNQCQNYKQIKECKFTELINKCSKSNLKSSKYFPNSIDYLYASQLVFSLTIFMTPFIGFFSLITNSLSFLILIKKDDSKSKQNLNKSHNNLNSLMLLCSILNLLYTLIHLFHLINACTSYSGIFCSVFNRDILVQYYDIIFFQFLGSIFKSLSNVINMSISLNRYCLLEKTKLISKCVAIMKKKLFIIGILIFYVGGNIDKFFTNQINIENIYASDYNFYDEFPIKNNLVLVSSSDMSYATQRIL
;
A
#
# COMPACT_ATOMS: atom_id res chain seq x y z
N MET A 1 -7.90 -42.24 12.48
CA MET A 1 -6.82 -42.24 13.49
C MET A 1 -5.47 -41.68 12.98
N LYS A 2 -5.36 -41.17 11.73
CA LYS A 2 -4.13 -40.51 11.19
C LYS A 2 -4.02 -38.99 11.47
N LEU A 3 -5.09 -38.35 11.97
CA LEU A 3 -5.15 -36.90 12.19
C LEU A 3 -4.50 -36.43 13.51
N ARG A 4 -4.32 -37.32 14.51
CA ARG A 4 -3.76 -36.96 15.82
C ARG A 4 -2.23 -36.87 15.85
N VAL A 5 -1.52 -37.43 14.87
CA VAL A 5 -0.04 -37.40 14.82
C VAL A 5 0.46 -36.05 14.27
N ILE A 6 -0.30 -35.39 13.40
CA ILE A 6 0.10 -34.10 12.81
C ILE A 6 0.02 -32.97 13.84
N ILE A 7 -1.01 -32.98 14.71
CA ILE A 7 -1.18 -31.97 15.76
C ILE A 7 -0.06 -32.09 16.81
N PHE A 8 0.35 -33.31 17.17
CA PHE A 8 1.43 -33.53 18.15
C PHE A 8 2.82 -33.12 17.64
N LEU A 9 3.09 -33.20 16.33
CA LEU A 9 4.35 -32.72 15.73
C LEU A 9 4.42 -31.20 15.70
N SER A 10 3.31 -30.49 15.48
CA SER A 10 3.32 -29.01 15.40
C SER A 10 3.61 -28.30 16.73
N ILE A 11 3.24 -28.90 17.87
CA ILE A 11 3.40 -28.29 19.20
C ILE A 11 4.76 -28.64 19.85
N PHE A 12 5.38 -29.76 19.47
CA PHE A 12 6.63 -30.25 20.08
C PHE A 12 7.89 -30.12 19.21
N THR A 13 7.81 -29.57 17.99
CA THR A 13 8.98 -29.35 17.12
C THR A 13 9.40 -27.88 16.99
N GLN A 14 9.34 -27.11 18.08
CA GLN A 14 10.34 -26.06 18.32
C GLN A 14 11.69 -26.67 18.77
N GLY A 15 11.94 -27.93 18.44
CA GLY A 15 13.22 -28.60 18.65
C GLY A 15 14.24 -28.08 17.65
N TYR A 16 15.35 -27.56 18.19
CA TYR A 16 16.55 -27.10 17.49
C TYR A 16 16.81 -27.83 16.17
N LEU A 17 16.45 -27.20 15.05
CA LEU A 17 16.75 -27.70 13.70
C LEU A 17 18.23 -27.49 13.31
N ALA A 18 18.96 -26.64 14.03
CA ALA A 18 20.38 -26.50 13.85
C ALA A 18 21.14 -27.55 14.67
N SER A 19 21.60 -28.58 13.97
CA SER A 19 22.71 -29.39 14.46
C SER A 19 23.99 -28.79 13.88
N ALA A 20 24.75 -28.05 14.66
CA ALA A 20 26.05 -27.57 14.22
C ALA A 20 27.04 -28.74 14.17
N ASP A 21 27.73 -28.91 13.05
CA ASP A 21 29.05 -29.54 13.08
C ASP A 21 29.97 -28.68 13.96
N SER A 22 30.80 -29.31 14.78
CA SER A 22 31.47 -28.70 15.95
C SER A 22 32.28 -27.42 15.69
N ASN A 23 32.67 -27.13 14.44
CA ASN A 23 33.52 -25.99 14.07
C ASN A 23 32.76 -24.69 13.73
N ASP A 24 31.42 -24.68 13.57
CA ASP A 24 30.64 -23.48 13.22
C ASP A 24 29.51 -23.15 14.23
N SER A 25 29.57 -23.73 15.43
CA SER A 25 28.53 -23.62 16.46
C SER A 25 28.13 -22.18 16.81
N ILE A 26 29.08 -21.25 16.86
CA ILE A 26 28.80 -19.82 17.14
C ILE A 26 27.97 -19.18 16.03
N LYS A 27 28.33 -19.42 14.75
CA LYS A 27 27.59 -18.85 13.62
C LYS A 27 26.18 -19.43 13.51
N CYS A 28 26.04 -20.73 13.79
CA CYS A 28 24.73 -21.38 13.79
C CYS A 28 23.86 -20.94 14.97
N SER A 29 24.45 -20.70 16.15
CA SER A 29 23.72 -20.10 17.27
C SER A 29 23.23 -18.67 16.97
N GLU A 30 24.04 -17.86 16.28
CA GLU A 30 23.60 -16.54 15.83
C GLU A 30 22.48 -16.66 14.78
N PHE A 31 22.62 -17.57 13.80
CA PHE A 31 21.60 -17.84 12.80
C PHE A 31 20.27 -18.27 13.43
N ASP A 32 20.28 -19.21 14.38
CA ASP A 32 19.09 -19.65 15.11
C ASP A 32 18.38 -18.50 15.81
N ARG A 33 19.14 -17.60 16.45
CA ARG A 33 18.57 -16.41 17.10
C ARG A 33 17.85 -15.47 16.12
N LEU A 34 18.32 -15.42 14.87
CA LEU A 34 17.76 -14.56 13.82
C LEU A 34 16.60 -15.22 13.06
N THR A 35 16.46 -16.54 13.16
CA THR A 35 15.53 -17.33 12.35
C THR A 35 14.33 -17.83 13.14
N LYS A 36 13.19 -17.87 12.46
CA LYS A 36 12.00 -18.60 12.87
C LYS A 36 11.58 -19.48 11.71
N TYR A 37 11.12 -20.69 12.00
CA TYR A 37 10.66 -21.61 10.98
C TYR A 37 9.24 -22.09 11.30
N GLN A 38 8.49 -22.41 10.24
CA GLN A 38 7.13 -22.95 10.34
C GLN A 38 6.90 -23.95 9.22
N PHE A 39 6.22 -25.05 9.55
CA PHE A 39 5.79 -26.07 8.60
C PHE A 39 4.27 -26.07 8.51
N THR A 40 3.72 -26.19 7.31
CA THR A 40 2.28 -26.34 7.09
C THR A 40 1.90 -27.80 6.84
N SER A 41 0.60 -28.11 6.90
CA SER A 41 0.08 -29.43 6.56
C SER A 41 0.36 -29.84 5.11
N ASP A 42 0.66 -28.87 4.24
CA ASP A 42 0.76 -29.03 2.79
C ASP A 42 2.21 -29.23 2.33
N ASN A 43 3.11 -29.57 3.27
CA ASN A 43 4.55 -29.67 3.06
C ASN A 43 5.19 -28.38 2.54
N ASP A 44 4.69 -27.23 2.98
CA ASP A 44 5.34 -25.94 2.75
C ASP A 44 6.26 -25.61 3.93
N PHE A 45 7.43 -25.06 3.61
CA PHE A 45 8.44 -24.65 4.58
C PHE A 45 8.60 -23.14 4.55
N TYR A 46 8.40 -22.51 5.71
CA TYR A 46 8.62 -21.07 5.90
C TYR A 46 9.87 -20.87 6.73
N LEU A 47 10.82 -20.10 6.22
CA LEU A 47 11.99 -19.64 6.94
C LEU A 47 11.99 -18.12 6.99
N ILE A 48 11.82 -17.59 8.19
CA ILE A 48 11.74 -16.16 8.45
C ILE A 48 13.00 -15.71 9.15
N MET A 49 13.79 -14.88 8.47
CA MET A 49 14.99 -14.26 9.00
C MET A 49 14.68 -12.81 9.33
N SER A 50 14.73 -12.47 10.61
CA SER A 50 14.40 -11.14 11.10
C SER A 50 15.53 -10.57 11.95
N SER A 51 15.52 -9.24 12.12
CA SER A 51 16.40 -8.55 13.07
C SER A 51 17.90 -8.63 12.78
N PHE A 52 18.28 -8.77 11.50
CA PHE A 52 19.67 -8.73 11.05
C PHE A 52 20.01 -7.38 10.36
N ASP A 53 21.30 -7.09 10.24
CA ASP A 53 21.86 -5.85 9.66
C ASP A 53 22.78 -6.10 8.45
N SER A 54 23.03 -7.38 8.12
CA SER A 54 23.82 -7.79 6.96
C SER A 54 23.50 -9.23 6.56
N PHE A 55 23.41 -9.48 5.25
CA PHE A 55 23.26 -10.82 4.69
C PHE A 55 24.43 -11.76 5.01
N SER A 56 25.60 -11.24 5.39
CA SER A 56 26.75 -12.06 5.80
C SER A 56 26.54 -12.83 7.11
N LYS A 57 25.54 -12.45 7.92
CA LYS A 57 25.17 -13.16 9.15
C LYS A 57 24.29 -14.39 8.88
N ILE A 58 23.79 -14.53 7.65
CA ILE A 58 22.89 -15.60 7.27
C ILE A 58 23.71 -16.77 6.72
N ASN A 59 23.68 -17.90 7.41
CA ASN A 59 24.42 -19.10 7.02
C ASN A 59 23.45 -20.29 6.85
N PHE A 60 23.04 -20.53 5.60
CA PHE A 60 22.14 -21.65 5.27
C PHE A 60 22.72 -23.04 5.55
N ASN A 61 24.04 -23.17 5.75
CA ASN A 61 24.65 -24.45 6.14
C ASN A 61 24.22 -24.92 7.53
N CYS A 62 23.68 -24.02 8.37
CA CYS A 62 23.18 -24.35 9.70
C CYS A 62 21.80 -25.04 9.69
N ILE A 63 21.10 -24.99 8.55
CA ILE A 63 19.84 -25.71 8.38
C ILE A 63 20.17 -27.16 8.06
N ASN A 64 19.66 -28.13 8.83
CA ASN A 64 19.77 -29.55 8.54
C ASN A 64 18.38 -30.19 8.40
N LEU A 65 17.79 -30.08 7.20
CA LEU A 65 16.46 -30.65 6.91
C LEU A 65 16.61 -31.99 6.19
N LYS A 66 15.91 -33.02 6.67
CA LYS A 66 15.93 -34.35 6.02
C LYS A 66 14.80 -34.56 5.01
N TYR A 67 13.96 -33.55 4.81
CA TYR A 67 12.74 -33.64 4.02
C TYR A 67 12.82 -32.72 2.79
N SER A 68 12.23 -33.17 1.70
CA SER A 68 11.95 -32.34 0.53
C SER A 68 10.62 -31.62 0.72
N PHE A 69 10.57 -30.36 0.31
CA PHE A 69 9.37 -29.53 0.42
C PHE A 69 8.78 -29.24 -0.95
N ARG A 70 7.46 -29.11 -1.00
CA ARG A 70 6.78 -28.69 -2.23
C ARG A 70 7.02 -27.20 -2.49
N LEU A 71 7.00 -26.40 -1.44
CA LEU A 71 7.11 -24.95 -1.50
C LEU A 71 8.00 -24.46 -0.35
N ILE A 72 8.96 -23.60 -0.69
CA ILE A 72 9.89 -22.99 0.26
C ILE A 72 9.68 -21.49 0.22
N HIS A 73 9.28 -20.89 1.34
CA HIS A 73 9.19 -19.45 1.51
C HIS A 73 10.37 -18.95 2.36
N LEU A 74 11.18 -18.06 1.79
CA LEU A 74 12.29 -17.41 2.49
C LEU A 74 11.96 -15.94 2.67
N ILE A 75 11.79 -15.51 3.91
CA ILE A 75 11.41 -14.13 4.24
C ILE A 75 12.58 -13.45 4.93
N PHE A 76 13.07 -12.38 4.34
CA PHE A 76 14.19 -11.59 4.85
C PHE A 76 13.69 -10.21 5.29
N ASN A 77 13.80 -9.92 6.58
CA ASN A 77 13.37 -8.66 7.18
C ASN A 77 14.48 -8.06 8.08
N PRO A 78 15.43 -7.31 7.49
CA PRO A 78 16.50 -6.65 8.23
C PRO A 78 15.95 -5.48 9.07
N VAL A 79 16.63 -5.17 10.18
CA VAL A 79 16.24 -4.08 11.11
C VAL A 79 16.26 -2.73 10.39
N ILE A 80 17.30 -2.52 9.58
CA ILE A 80 17.53 -1.31 8.82
C ILE A 80 17.55 -1.63 7.33
N PRO A 81 17.26 -0.66 6.45
CA PRO A 81 17.42 -0.85 5.02
C PRO A 81 18.86 -1.24 4.67
N ILE A 82 19.05 -2.42 4.07
CA ILE A 82 20.37 -2.89 3.63
C ILE A 82 20.40 -3.14 2.13
N PHE A 83 21.59 -3.08 1.55
CA PHE A 83 21.78 -3.53 0.18
C PHE A 83 21.82 -5.05 0.13
N TYR A 84 21.10 -5.61 -0.84
CA TYR A 84 21.22 -7.03 -1.14
C TYR A 84 22.64 -7.35 -1.60
N LYS A 85 23.24 -8.33 -0.92
CA LYS A 85 24.56 -8.89 -1.24
C LYS A 85 24.39 -10.39 -1.42
N ASN A 86 25.14 -10.98 -2.37
CA ASN A 86 24.98 -12.37 -2.79
C ASN A 86 24.89 -13.32 -1.59
N LEU A 87 23.77 -14.01 -1.48
CA LEU A 87 23.53 -15.05 -0.50
C LEU A 87 23.82 -16.40 -1.14
N ASN A 88 24.70 -17.19 -0.53
CA ASN A 88 24.86 -18.57 -0.94
C ASN A 88 23.71 -19.41 -0.36
N PHE A 89 22.64 -19.53 -1.13
CA PHE A 89 21.50 -20.38 -0.85
C PHE A 89 21.89 -21.86 -0.99
N ASN A 90 22.54 -22.44 0.02
CA ASN A 90 22.81 -23.89 0.06
C ASN A 90 21.57 -24.70 0.48
N ILE A 91 20.40 -24.31 -0.04
CA ILE A 91 19.09 -24.93 0.23
C ILE A 91 18.73 -25.96 -0.84
N ASP A 92 19.54 -26.07 -1.89
CA ASP A 92 19.32 -26.99 -3.00
C ASP A 92 19.24 -28.45 -2.55
N LYS A 93 19.91 -28.79 -1.44
CA LYS A 93 19.85 -30.11 -0.81
C LYS A 93 18.44 -30.48 -0.34
N TYR A 94 17.56 -29.50 -0.19
CA TYR A 94 16.18 -29.65 0.28
C TYR A 94 15.15 -29.48 -0.84
N ALA A 95 15.62 -29.12 -2.04
CA ALA A 95 14.79 -28.93 -3.21
C ALA A 95 14.69 -30.22 -4.02
N SER A 96 13.50 -30.50 -4.52
CA SER A 96 13.25 -31.41 -5.62
C SER A 96 13.01 -30.61 -6.90
N ASN A 97 13.08 -31.23 -8.07
CA ASN A 97 12.76 -30.54 -9.34
C ASN A 97 11.30 -30.04 -9.40
N GLU A 98 10.41 -30.52 -8.53
CA GLU A 98 9.03 -30.05 -8.41
C GLU A 98 8.85 -28.95 -7.35
N THR A 99 9.93 -28.57 -6.65
CA THR A 99 9.89 -27.58 -5.58
C THR A 99 9.74 -26.17 -6.14
N HIS A 100 8.83 -25.41 -5.55
CA HIS A 100 8.63 -23.99 -5.77
C HIS A 100 9.41 -23.18 -4.73
N LEU A 101 10.08 -22.11 -5.13
CA LEU A 101 10.83 -21.22 -4.23
C LEU A 101 10.28 -19.81 -4.31
N ASP A 102 9.86 -19.27 -3.16
CA ASP A 102 9.39 -17.91 -3.01
C ASP A 102 10.32 -17.14 -2.06
N ILE A 103 10.96 -16.08 -2.56
CA ILE A 103 11.80 -15.20 -1.74
C ILE A 103 11.08 -13.86 -1.53
N TYR A 104 10.91 -13.48 -0.27
CA TYR A 104 10.35 -12.21 0.16
C TYR A 104 11.44 -11.36 0.76
N LEU A 105 11.68 -10.20 0.16
CA LEU A 105 12.64 -9.23 0.65
C LEU A 105 11.90 -8.01 1.17
N VAL A 106 12.04 -7.79 2.47
CA VAL A 106 11.47 -6.65 3.16
C VAL A 106 12.59 -5.65 3.41
N ASN A 107 12.31 -4.36 3.27
CA ASN A 107 13.20 -3.28 3.72
C ASN A 107 14.61 -3.33 3.10
N LEU A 108 14.73 -3.44 1.78
CA LEU A 108 16.03 -3.30 1.08
C LEU A 108 16.27 -1.87 0.60
N ASP A 109 17.51 -1.40 0.73
CA ASP A 109 17.94 -0.11 0.17
C ASP A 109 18.28 -0.20 -1.33
N GLY A 110 18.50 -1.41 -1.84
CA GLY A 110 18.78 -1.71 -3.24
C GLY A 110 19.58 -2.99 -3.43
N PHE A 111 20.20 -3.12 -4.61
CA PHE A 111 21.06 -4.25 -4.99
C PHE A 111 22.47 -3.77 -5.32
N ILE A 112 23.48 -4.57 -4.97
CA ILE A 112 24.86 -4.35 -5.42
C ILE A 112 25.10 -5.19 -6.68
N LEU A 113 25.55 -4.54 -7.75
CA LEU A 113 25.69 -5.16 -9.07
C LEU A 113 26.96 -6.00 -9.28
N ASP A 114 27.88 -6.02 -8.32
CA ASP A 114 29.20 -6.63 -8.47
C ASP A 114 29.20 -8.17 -8.32
N GLN A 115 28.04 -8.78 -8.02
CA GLN A 115 27.94 -10.20 -7.72
C GLN A 115 26.75 -10.84 -8.42
N ASN A 116 26.94 -12.07 -8.91
CA ASN A 116 25.87 -12.91 -9.45
C ASN A 116 24.92 -13.28 -8.31
N VAL A 117 23.88 -12.47 -8.11
CA VAL A 117 23.01 -12.49 -6.91
C VAL A 117 22.19 -13.78 -6.76
N LEU A 118 21.98 -14.57 -7.81
CA LEU A 118 21.13 -15.78 -7.76
C LEU A 118 21.57 -16.93 -8.68
N TYR A 119 22.81 -16.91 -9.18
CA TYR A 119 23.23 -17.87 -10.21
C TYR A 119 23.17 -19.34 -9.75
N ASN A 120 23.39 -19.60 -8.46
CA ASN A 120 23.39 -20.95 -7.92
C ASN A 120 22.02 -21.64 -7.95
N LEU A 121 20.92 -20.91 -8.20
CA LEU A 121 19.55 -21.43 -8.17
C LEU A 121 19.01 -21.78 -9.58
N GLU A 122 19.77 -21.53 -10.65
CA GLU A 122 19.32 -21.77 -12.03
C GLU A 122 19.00 -23.26 -12.26
N GLY A 123 17.79 -23.55 -12.75
CA GLY A 123 17.36 -24.90 -13.15
C GLY A 123 17.08 -25.88 -12.02
N LYS A 124 17.07 -25.45 -10.75
CA LYS A 124 16.86 -26.32 -9.58
C LYS A 124 15.42 -26.37 -9.09
N TYR A 125 14.62 -25.35 -9.41
CA TYR A 125 13.25 -25.18 -8.95
C TYR A 125 12.29 -25.19 -10.13
N LYS A 126 11.08 -25.67 -9.89
CA LYS A 126 10.01 -25.65 -10.90
C LYS A 126 9.56 -24.24 -11.21
N THR A 127 9.41 -23.42 -10.17
CA THR A 127 9.24 -21.97 -10.29
C THR A 127 10.04 -21.28 -9.22
N PHE A 128 10.64 -20.15 -9.59
CA PHE A 128 11.32 -19.26 -8.67
C PHE A 128 10.70 -17.86 -8.71
N LYS A 129 10.05 -17.48 -7.61
CA LYS A 129 9.42 -16.18 -7.41
C LYS A 129 10.20 -15.30 -6.45
N TYR A 130 10.28 -14.02 -6.78
CA TYR A 130 11.03 -13.03 -6.01
C TYR A 130 10.18 -11.78 -5.79
N GLN A 131 9.98 -11.42 -4.52
CA GLN A 131 8.99 -10.43 -4.11
C GLN A 131 9.62 -9.35 -3.23
N LEU A 132 9.42 -8.09 -3.58
CA LEU A 132 9.97 -6.94 -2.86
C LEU A 132 8.88 -6.16 -2.12
N PHE A 133 9.14 -5.89 -0.84
CA PHE A 133 8.30 -5.12 0.06
C PHE A 133 9.12 -4.06 0.78
N TYR A 134 8.56 -2.86 0.88
CA TYR A 134 9.16 -1.69 1.54
C TYR A 134 10.60 -1.43 1.10
N SER A 135 10.91 -1.82 -0.13
CA SER A 135 12.25 -1.86 -0.68
C SER A 135 12.41 -0.79 -1.74
N LYS A 136 13.65 -0.40 -2.01
CA LYS A 136 13.99 0.54 -3.07
C LYS A 136 14.53 -0.24 -4.27
N LEU A 137 13.96 0.00 -5.45
CA LEU A 137 14.51 -0.50 -6.70
C LEU A 137 15.70 0.37 -7.14
N LYS A 138 16.78 0.31 -6.36
CA LYS A 138 18.02 1.07 -6.57
C LYS A 138 19.18 0.09 -6.76
N PHE A 139 20.14 0.46 -7.60
CA PHE A 139 21.31 -0.36 -7.90
C PHE A 139 22.58 0.45 -7.67
N LEU A 140 23.59 -0.18 -7.07
CA LEU A 140 24.91 0.39 -6.84
C LEU A 140 25.97 -0.42 -7.57
N ASP A 141 26.89 0.28 -8.22
CA ASP A 141 28.11 -0.32 -8.78
C ASP A 141 29.29 0.10 -7.90
N THR A 142 29.96 -0.88 -7.28
CA THR A 142 31.24 -0.72 -6.57
C THR A 142 31.34 0.55 -5.68
N LYS A 143 30.29 0.80 -4.89
CA LYS A 143 30.08 1.92 -3.93
C LYS A 143 29.70 3.29 -4.51
N THR A 144 29.66 3.46 -5.82
CA THR A 144 29.15 4.70 -6.44
C THR A 144 27.72 4.50 -6.94
N SER A 145 26.89 5.54 -6.84
CA SER A 145 25.58 5.52 -7.49
C SER A 145 25.81 5.47 -9.00
N ILE A 146 25.09 4.56 -9.67
CA ILE A 146 25.14 4.40 -11.13
C ILE A 146 24.43 5.60 -11.75
N ASN A 147 25.14 6.73 -11.83
CA ASN A 147 24.65 7.89 -12.55
C ASN A 147 24.86 7.73 -14.06
N SER A 148 25.79 6.86 -14.45
CA SER A 148 26.03 6.44 -15.83
C SER A 148 25.77 4.93 -15.95
N CYS A 149 24.79 4.53 -16.76
CA CYS A 149 24.60 3.14 -17.17
C CYS A 149 25.72 2.69 -18.12
N SER A 150 26.96 2.64 -17.61
CA SER A 150 28.08 2.08 -18.34
C SER A 150 27.96 0.56 -18.36
N LYS A 151 28.06 -0.01 -19.55
CA LYS A 151 28.00 -1.45 -19.77
C LYS A 151 29.11 -2.15 -18.96
N LYS A 152 28.72 -3.09 -18.11
CA LYS A 152 29.60 -4.18 -17.68
C LYS A 152 28.95 -5.48 -18.14
N GLU A 153 29.73 -6.35 -18.76
CA GLU A 153 29.22 -7.52 -19.51
C GLU A 153 28.55 -8.60 -18.64
N ASN A 154 28.55 -8.45 -17.31
CA ASN A 154 28.28 -9.56 -16.39
C ASN A 154 27.15 -9.31 -15.38
N TYR A 155 26.25 -8.36 -15.60
CA TYR A 155 25.10 -8.20 -14.70
C TYR A 155 24.09 -9.34 -14.89
N LYS A 156 23.94 -10.19 -13.87
CA LYS A 156 23.04 -11.37 -13.85
C LYS A 156 22.19 -11.41 -12.59
N ILE A 157 21.40 -10.36 -12.36
CA ILE A 157 20.64 -10.21 -11.11
C ILE A 157 19.45 -11.18 -11.07
N PHE A 158 18.65 -11.20 -12.14
CA PHE A 158 17.41 -11.98 -12.21
C PHE A 158 17.45 -13.07 -13.29
N GLN A 159 18.63 -13.62 -13.59
CA GLN A 159 18.80 -14.61 -14.68
C GLN A 159 17.86 -15.83 -14.50
N SER A 160 17.69 -16.28 -13.26
CA SER A 160 17.00 -17.52 -12.90
C SER A 160 15.58 -17.32 -12.34
N VAL A 161 15.06 -16.09 -12.33
CA VAL A 161 13.77 -15.78 -11.69
C VAL A 161 12.65 -15.91 -12.71
N ASP A 162 11.65 -16.73 -12.41
CA ASP A 162 10.45 -16.87 -13.24
C ASP A 162 9.50 -15.69 -13.05
N ASP A 163 9.27 -15.30 -11.79
CA ASP A 163 8.28 -14.28 -11.44
C ASP A 163 8.89 -13.20 -10.53
N LEU A 164 8.84 -11.95 -10.97
CA LEU A 164 9.29 -10.79 -10.21
C LEU A 164 8.09 -9.96 -9.76
N LEU A 165 7.96 -9.73 -8.45
CA LEU A 165 6.90 -8.91 -7.89
C LEU A 165 7.48 -7.74 -7.10
N PHE A 166 7.11 -6.53 -7.51
CA PHE A 166 7.40 -5.29 -6.79
C PHE A 166 6.08 -4.78 -6.20
N SER A 167 5.89 -4.94 -4.88
CA SER A 167 4.65 -4.56 -4.22
C SER A 167 4.41 -3.05 -4.23
N PHE A 168 3.20 -2.62 -3.86
CA PHE A 168 2.79 -1.20 -3.85
C PHE A 168 3.66 -0.30 -2.93
N THR A 169 4.39 -0.94 -2.00
CA THR A 169 5.33 -0.32 -1.04
C THR A 169 6.73 -0.13 -1.61
N THR A 170 7.02 -0.73 -2.76
CA THR A 170 8.32 -0.60 -3.42
C THR A 170 8.49 0.82 -3.95
N LYS A 171 9.64 1.42 -3.67
CA LYS A 171 10.02 2.72 -4.18
C LYS A 171 10.78 2.57 -5.50
N TYR A 172 10.21 3.14 -6.57
CA TYR A 172 10.80 3.20 -7.90
C TYR A 172 11.55 4.51 -8.10
N TYR A 173 12.45 4.51 -9.07
CA TYR A 173 13.20 5.69 -9.48
C TYR A 173 13.00 5.96 -10.95
N LEU A 174 13.04 7.25 -11.28
CA LEU A 174 13.21 7.66 -12.67
C LEU A 174 14.62 7.29 -13.12
N ASN A 175 14.79 7.05 -14.42
CA ASN A 175 16.09 6.74 -15.02
C ASN A 175 16.77 5.49 -14.40
N THR A 176 15.99 4.46 -14.10
CA THR A 176 16.51 3.16 -13.66
C THR A 176 17.29 2.51 -14.80
N CYS A 177 18.40 1.85 -14.48
CA CYS A 177 19.24 1.23 -15.49
C CYS A 177 18.59 -0.04 -16.08
N PRO A 178 18.41 -0.16 -17.40
CA PRO A 178 17.85 -1.36 -18.03
C PRO A 178 18.62 -2.66 -17.77
N PHE A 179 19.94 -2.58 -17.55
CA PHE A 179 20.81 -3.76 -17.40
C PHE A 179 20.48 -4.64 -16.19
N ILE A 180 19.58 -4.22 -15.32
CA ILE A 180 19.03 -5.07 -14.26
C ILE A 180 18.28 -6.29 -14.84
N PHE A 181 17.79 -6.17 -16.07
CA PHE A 181 17.15 -7.23 -16.86
C PHE A 181 18.12 -7.83 -17.90
N HIS A 182 19.42 -7.62 -17.78
CA HIS A 182 20.37 -8.17 -18.75
C HIS A 182 20.40 -9.70 -18.69
N ASN A 183 20.23 -10.36 -19.84
CA ASN A 183 20.20 -11.82 -19.98
C ASN A 183 19.17 -12.53 -19.07
N THR A 184 18.04 -11.89 -18.79
CA THR A 184 17.02 -12.45 -17.90
C THR A 184 15.92 -13.18 -18.66
N LYS A 185 15.48 -14.33 -18.16
CA LYS A 185 14.35 -15.09 -18.70
C LYS A 185 13.18 -15.13 -17.70
N VAL A 186 12.48 -14.01 -17.58
CA VAL A 186 11.38 -13.86 -16.63
C VAL A 186 10.04 -14.13 -17.33
N ASN A 187 9.19 -14.96 -16.75
CA ASN A 187 7.84 -15.18 -17.27
C ASN A 187 6.94 -13.99 -16.96
N GLU A 188 6.91 -13.53 -15.71
CA GLU A 188 6.06 -12.42 -15.28
C GLU A 188 6.82 -11.37 -14.45
N VAL A 189 6.58 -10.09 -14.75
CA VAL A 189 7.00 -8.96 -13.91
C VAL A 189 5.80 -8.13 -13.49
N SER A 190 5.61 -8.02 -12.18
CA SER A 190 4.53 -7.27 -11.56
C SER A 190 5.03 -5.99 -10.89
N PHE A 191 4.52 -4.84 -11.31
CA PHE A 191 4.81 -3.52 -10.73
C PHE A 191 3.55 -2.94 -10.11
N TYR A 192 3.50 -2.86 -8.78
CA TYR A 192 2.40 -2.25 -8.04
C TYR A 192 2.75 -0.85 -7.54
N GLY A 193 1.75 0.00 -7.37
CA GLY A 193 1.93 1.31 -6.71
C GLY A 193 2.53 2.40 -7.61
N LEU A 194 2.38 2.30 -8.93
CA LEU A 194 2.85 3.31 -9.88
C LEU A 194 1.97 4.56 -9.77
N THR A 195 2.59 5.71 -9.47
CA THR A 195 1.84 6.96 -9.31
C THR A 195 2.69 8.21 -9.56
N LYS A 196 2.07 9.22 -10.15
CA LYS A 196 2.52 10.60 -10.30
C LYS A 196 1.46 11.51 -9.68
N SER A 197 1.46 11.62 -8.36
CA SER A 197 0.62 12.55 -7.61
C SER A 197 1.48 13.65 -6.96
N ILE A 198 0.82 14.70 -6.47
CA ILE A 198 1.47 15.78 -5.72
C ILE A 198 2.11 15.22 -4.43
N ILE A 199 1.47 14.23 -3.82
CA ILE A 199 1.89 13.63 -2.55
C ILE A 199 3.01 12.61 -2.79
N LYS A 200 2.94 11.88 -3.91
CA LYS A 200 3.85 10.76 -4.21
C LYS A 200 4.16 10.70 -5.69
N ASN A 201 5.45 10.77 -6.00
CA ASN A 201 5.98 10.39 -7.30
C ASN A 201 6.76 9.08 -7.17
N ASN A 202 6.16 8.00 -7.68
CA ASN A 202 6.68 6.64 -7.66
C ASN A 202 6.52 6.03 -9.05
N MET A 203 6.93 6.79 -10.07
CA MET A 203 6.99 6.32 -11.44
C MET A 203 8.30 5.61 -11.69
N LEU A 204 8.22 4.41 -12.25
CA LEU A 204 9.38 3.73 -12.82
C LEU A 204 9.59 4.24 -14.26
N SER A 205 10.81 4.65 -14.57
CA SER A 205 11.25 4.85 -15.94
C SER A 205 12.65 4.31 -16.11
N PHE A 206 12.95 3.82 -17.30
CA PHE A 206 14.26 3.33 -17.67
C PHE A 206 15.00 4.34 -18.54
N ILE A 207 16.32 4.37 -18.40
CA ILE A 207 17.19 5.11 -19.32
C ILE A 207 17.12 4.45 -20.71
N ASP A 208 17.01 5.23 -21.77
CA ASP A 208 17.16 4.73 -23.14
C ASP A 208 18.65 4.45 -23.39
N LEU A 209 18.99 3.19 -23.64
CA LEU A 209 20.36 2.73 -23.88
C LEU A 209 20.50 2.32 -25.32
N ASN A 210 21.60 2.59 -26.02
CA ASN A 210 21.73 2.16 -27.42
C ASN A 210 21.82 0.63 -27.65
N GLU A 211 21.88 -0.17 -26.59
CA GLU A 211 22.09 -1.61 -26.65
C GLU A 211 20.89 -2.41 -26.14
N ASP A 212 20.69 -3.61 -26.69
CA ASP A 212 19.67 -4.56 -26.24
C ASP A 212 20.12 -5.25 -24.94
N THR A 213 19.18 -5.47 -24.02
CA THR A 213 19.48 -6.17 -22.77
C THR A 213 19.45 -7.69 -22.91
N ASN A 214 19.03 -8.23 -24.06
CA ASN A 214 18.79 -9.66 -24.26
C ASN A 214 17.84 -10.26 -23.19
N SER A 215 16.83 -9.48 -22.81
CA SER A 215 15.81 -9.90 -21.85
C SER A 215 14.61 -10.53 -22.56
N SER A 216 14.03 -11.56 -21.96
CA SER A 216 12.84 -12.25 -22.48
C SER A 216 11.68 -12.26 -21.49
N VAL A 217 11.29 -11.07 -21.02
CA VAL A 217 10.08 -10.89 -20.19
C VAL A 217 8.82 -11.15 -21.02
N LYS A 218 7.99 -12.13 -20.64
CA LYS A 218 6.77 -12.48 -21.41
C LYS A 218 5.54 -11.69 -21.00
N THR A 219 5.34 -11.50 -19.70
CA THR A 219 4.15 -10.84 -19.14
C THR A 219 4.54 -9.69 -18.23
N ILE A 220 3.85 -8.56 -18.36
CA ILE A 220 3.92 -7.46 -17.39
C ILE A 220 2.54 -7.22 -16.79
N LEU A 221 2.47 -7.13 -15.47
CA LEU A 221 1.33 -6.61 -14.73
C LEU A 221 1.72 -5.26 -14.11
N ALA A 222 0.98 -4.20 -14.42
CA ALA A 222 1.28 -2.86 -13.93
C ALA A 222 0.04 -2.22 -13.30
N THR A 223 0.08 -2.02 -11.99
CA THR A 223 -1.00 -1.42 -11.21
C THR A 223 -0.72 0.05 -10.96
N TYR A 224 -1.49 0.91 -11.63
CA TYR A 224 -1.41 2.36 -11.52
C TYR A 224 -2.43 2.89 -10.53
N PHE A 225 -2.03 3.86 -9.70
CA PHE A 225 -2.98 4.62 -8.89
C PHE A 225 -3.29 5.97 -9.53
N ASN A 226 -2.33 6.57 -10.23
CA ASN A 226 -2.54 7.74 -11.09
C ASN A 226 -1.25 7.97 -11.86
N GLY A 227 -1.19 7.66 -13.15
CA GLY A 227 0.06 7.84 -13.87
C GLY A 227 -0.10 7.72 -15.38
N LYS A 228 1.01 7.88 -16.09
CA LYS A 228 1.05 7.82 -17.54
C LYS A 228 1.88 6.62 -17.99
N LEU A 229 1.34 5.84 -18.90
CA LEU A 229 2.09 4.79 -19.58
C LEU A 229 2.92 5.43 -20.69
N ASN A 230 4.24 5.36 -20.55
CA ASN A 230 5.18 6.00 -21.48
C ASN A 230 6.25 5.02 -21.97
N ARG A 231 6.95 5.44 -23.03
CA ARG A 231 8.04 4.66 -23.64
C ARG A 231 9.19 4.37 -22.66
N SER A 232 9.43 5.28 -21.71
CA SER A 232 10.47 5.08 -20.71
C SER A 232 10.16 3.95 -19.73
N PHE A 233 8.88 3.69 -19.42
CA PHE A 233 8.47 2.55 -18.59
C PHE A 233 8.49 1.25 -19.40
N LEU A 234 7.89 1.23 -20.59
CA LEU A 234 7.91 0.07 -21.50
C LEU A 234 9.05 0.18 -22.51
N SER A 235 10.29 0.15 -22.03
CA SER A 235 11.46 0.20 -22.90
C SER A 235 11.47 -1.03 -23.83
N PRO A 236 11.45 -0.86 -25.16
CA PRO A 236 11.41 -1.98 -26.11
C PRO A 236 12.65 -2.86 -26.03
N ARG A 237 13.78 -2.29 -25.59
CA ARG A 237 15.06 -2.99 -25.44
C ARG A 237 15.07 -3.97 -24.28
N ILE A 238 14.23 -3.72 -23.27
CA ILE A 238 13.99 -4.63 -22.14
C ILE A 238 12.85 -5.59 -22.48
N PHE A 239 11.76 -5.08 -23.04
CA PHE A 239 10.51 -5.81 -23.16
C PHE A 239 10.22 -6.29 -24.59
N ARG A 240 11.27 -6.56 -25.38
CA ARG A 240 11.12 -7.08 -26.75
C ARG A 240 10.35 -8.41 -26.79
N GLY A 241 10.55 -9.26 -25.78
CA GLY A 241 9.87 -10.55 -25.62
C GLY A 241 8.44 -10.47 -25.09
N LEU A 242 7.92 -9.28 -24.79
CA LEU A 242 6.62 -9.10 -24.14
C LEU A 242 5.48 -9.56 -25.04
N THR A 243 4.71 -10.55 -24.59
CA THR A 243 3.53 -11.07 -25.28
C THR A 243 2.23 -10.56 -24.67
N GLN A 244 2.22 -10.33 -23.36
CA GLN A 244 1.06 -9.88 -22.61
C GLN A 244 1.37 -8.68 -21.71
N LEU A 245 0.51 -7.67 -21.76
CA LEU A 245 0.53 -6.52 -20.87
C LEU A 245 -0.81 -6.38 -20.16
N THR A 246 -0.81 -6.39 -18.85
CA THR A 246 -1.98 -6.12 -18.02
C THR A 246 -1.77 -4.82 -17.26
N ILE A 247 -2.72 -3.89 -17.38
CA ILE A 247 -2.69 -2.60 -16.70
C ILE A 247 -3.95 -2.46 -15.86
N SER A 248 -3.80 -2.24 -14.56
CA SER A 248 -4.90 -2.11 -13.62
C SER A 248 -4.90 -0.78 -12.86
N GLY A 249 -6.03 -0.46 -12.22
CA GLY A 249 -6.19 0.71 -11.35
C GLY A 249 -6.62 1.98 -12.08
N LYS A 250 -5.91 3.11 -11.92
CA LYS A 250 -6.25 4.40 -12.54
C LYS A 250 -5.09 4.95 -13.37
N LEU A 251 -5.30 5.06 -14.68
CA LEU A 251 -4.31 5.51 -15.65
C LEU A 251 -4.75 6.83 -16.30
N SER A 252 -3.93 7.88 -16.23
CA SER A 252 -4.29 9.21 -16.75
C SER A 252 -4.13 9.30 -18.26
N GLU A 253 -3.12 8.64 -18.83
CA GLU A 253 -2.77 8.76 -20.24
C GLU A 253 -1.91 7.57 -20.70
N ILE A 254 -2.00 7.23 -21.99
CA ILE A 254 -1.11 6.33 -22.71
C ILE A 254 -0.44 7.12 -23.83
N ASP A 255 0.89 7.09 -23.88
CA ASP A 255 1.65 7.69 -24.98
C ASP A 255 1.31 7.06 -26.32
N GLU A 256 1.25 7.89 -27.36
CA GLU A 256 0.76 7.49 -28.69
C GLU A 256 1.52 6.32 -29.32
N TYR A 257 2.81 6.22 -29.02
CA TYR A 257 3.75 5.29 -29.64
C TYR A 257 4.28 4.22 -28.67
N VAL A 258 3.88 4.23 -27.40
CA VAL A 258 4.48 3.32 -26.39
C VAL A 258 4.32 1.85 -26.73
N LEU A 259 3.21 1.47 -27.36
CA LEU A 259 2.94 0.08 -27.74
C LEU A 259 3.46 -0.27 -29.15
N MET A 260 3.85 0.73 -29.96
CA MET A 260 4.27 0.53 -31.34
C MET A 260 5.60 -0.21 -31.44
N ASP A 261 6.45 -0.11 -30.43
CA ASP A 261 7.77 -0.72 -30.46
C ASP A 261 7.79 -2.15 -29.88
N LEU A 262 6.67 -2.62 -29.32
CA LEU A 262 6.55 -3.96 -28.72
C LEU A 262 6.12 -4.98 -29.78
N GLU A 263 7.08 -5.56 -30.51
CA GLU A 263 6.85 -6.44 -31.68
C GLU A 263 6.05 -7.71 -31.37
N ASN A 264 6.23 -8.28 -30.17
CA ASN A 264 5.63 -9.55 -29.79
C ASN A 264 4.33 -9.41 -28.98
N LEU A 265 3.92 -8.17 -28.67
CA LEU A 265 2.73 -7.93 -27.87
C LEU A 265 1.48 -8.36 -28.65
N SER A 266 0.78 -9.35 -28.12
CA SER A 266 -0.43 -9.92 -28.72
C SER A 266 -1.66 -9.73 -27.85
N VAL A 267 -1.47 -9.52 -26.54
CA VAL A 267 -2.58 -9.37 -25.59
C VAL A 267 -2.39 -8.16 -24.70
N LEU A 268 -3.44 -7.34 -24.59
CA LEU A 268 -3.50 -6.18 -23.71
C LEU A 268 -4.77 -6.24 -22.86
N TYR A 269 -4.60 -6.32 -21.56
CA TYR A 269 -5.67 -6.30 -20.57
C TYR A 269 -5.68 -4.95 -19.85
N PHE A 270 -6.82 -4.27 -19.87
CA PHE A 270 -7.07 -3.07 -19.07
C PHE A 270 -8.12 -3.37 -18.02
N ASP A 271 -7.72 -3.24 -16.77
CA ASP A 271 -8.56 -3.40 -15.60
C ASP A 271 -8.62 -2.08 -14.82
N LEU A 272 -9.23 -1.07 -15.47
CA LEU A 272 -9.11 0.33 -15.08
C LEU A 272 -10.42 0.90 -14.52
N ASN A 273 -10.32 1.59 -13.38
CA ASN A 273 -11.42 2.31 -12.75
C ASN A 273 -11.83 3.57 -13.53
N ASN A 274 -11.00 4.04 -14.46
CA ASN A 274 -11.27 5.25 -15.24
C ASN A 274 -11.21 5.01 -16.75
N ILE A 275 -11.54 3.80 -17.21
CA ILE A 275 -11.37 3.41 -18.61
C ILE A 275 -12.14 4.32 -19.59
N TYR A 276 -13.37 4.75 -19.25
CA TYR A 276 -14.16 5.65 -20.11
C TYR A 276 -13.45 7.00 -20.32
N ASN A 277 -12.81 7.53 -19.27
CA ASN A 277 -12.06 8.78 -19.32
C ASN A 277 -10.76 8.61 -20.14
N LEU A 278 -10.09 7.47 -19.99
CA LEU A 278 -8.90 7.15 -20.79
C LEU A 278 -9.24 7.05 -22.29
N LEU A 279 -10.30 6.30 -22.62
CA LEU A 279 -10.72 6.05 -24.00
C LEU A 279 -11.23 7.31 -24.71
N SER A 280 -11.90 8.21 -23.97
CA SER A 280 -12.41 9.47 -24.54
C SER A 280 -11.32 10.51 -24.80
N ARG A 281 -10.22 10.50 -24.05
CA ARG A 281 -9.14 11.50 -24.15
C ARG A 281 -7.96 11.04 -25.01
N SER A 282 -7.62 9.76 -24.98
CA SER A 282 -6.45 9.21 -25.67
C SER A 282 -6.80 7.89 -26.34
N SER A 283 -7.27 7.97 -27.59
CA SER A 283 -7.51 6.80 -28.46
C SER A 283 -6.48 6.67 -29.60
N LYS A 284 -5.58 7.64 -29.74
CA LYS A 284 -4.58 7.65 -30.82
C LYS A 284 -3.63 6.44 -30.76
N TRP A 285 -3.25 6.00 -29.55
CA TRP A 285 -2.46 4.78 -29.37
C TRP A 285 -3.16 3.53 -29.92
N ILE A 286 -4.49 3.45 -29.84
CA ILE A 286 -5.28 2.35 -30.44
C ILE A 286 -5.18 2.41 -31.96
N SER A 287 -5.28 3.61 -32.52
CA SER A 287 -5.20 3.81 -33.97
C SER A 287 -3.81 3.41 -34.50
N ASN A 288 -2.77 3.77 -33.78
CA ASN A 288 -1.40 3.37 -34.08
C ASN A 288 -1.22 1.85 -33.97
N LEU A 289 -1.70 1.25 -32.88
CA LEU A 289 -1.65 -0.19 -32.67
C LEU A 289 -2.39 -0.98 -33.77
N ASN A 290 -3.53 -0.47 -34.25
CA ASN A 290 -4.25 -1.03 -35.39
C ASN A 290 -3.42 -1.00 -36.69
N LYS A 291 -2.72 0.11 -36.96
CA LYS A 291 -1.88 0.24 -38.17
C LYS A 291 -0.74 -0.78 -38.18
N LYS A 292 -0.14 -1.04 -37.02
CA LYS A 292 0.96 -2.00 -36.88
C LYS A 292 0.52 -3.45 -37.09
N ASN A 293 -0.63 -3.82 -36.53
CA ASN A 293 -1.04 -5.23 -36.43
C ASN A 293 -1.98 -5.67 -37.55
N SER A 294 -1.81 -5.17 -38.79
CA SER A 294 -2.69 -5.54 -39.90
C SER A 294 -2.71 -7.05 -40.22
N GLN A 295 -1.69 -7.80 -39.77
CA GLN A 295 -1.52 -9.23 -40.06
C GLN A 295 -1.63 -10.17 -38.85
N LYS A 296 -1.61 -9.67 -37.61
CA LYS A 296 -1.66 -10.50 -36.38
C LYS A 296 -2.92 -10.18 -35.59
N GLU A 297 -3.59 -11.22 -35.09
CA GLU A 297 -4.72 -11.06 -34.16
C GLU A 297 -4.20 -10.43 -32.86
N PHE A 298 -4.71 -9.25 -32.51
CA PHE A 298 -4.37 -8.55 -31.29
C PHE A 298 -5.60 -8.50 -30.39
N LYS A 299 -5.48 -9.02 -29.15
CA LYS A 299 -6.62 -9.11 -28.23
C LYS A 299 -6.55 -7.98 -27.21
N LEU A 300 -7.61 -7.16 -27.17
CA LEU A 300 -7.73 -6.02 -26.25
C LEU A 300 -8.92 -6.24 -25.33
N TYR A 301 -8.65 -6.42 -24.05
CA TYR A 301 -9.67 -6.68 -23.05
C TYR A 301 -9.87 -5.45 -22.19
N PHE A 302 -11.11 -5.04 -22.01
CA PHE A 302 -11.52 -3.98 -21.09
C PHE A 302 -12.39 -4.61 -20.00
N GLN A 303 -11.82 -4.74 -18.81
CA GLN A 303 -12.57 -5.07 -17.61
C GLN A 303 -13.09 -3.77 -16.98
N LEU A 304 -14.41 -3.72 -16.80
CA LEU A 304 -15.13 -2.58 -16.25
C LEU A 304 -15.47 -2.90 -14.79
N TYR A 305 -14.85 -2.19 -13.86
CA TYR A 305 -15.22 -2.26 -12.44
C TYR A 305 -16.45 -1.43 -12.11
N GLU A 306 -16.69 -0.36 -12.87
CA GLU A 306 -17.81 0.54 -12.63
C GLU A 306 -19.02 0.15 -13.49
N ASP A 307 -20.21 0.40 -12.96
CA ASP A 307 -21.51 0.32 -13.66
C ASP A 307 -21.67 1.39 -14.76
N TYR A 308 -20.55 1.82 -15.38
CA TYR A 308 -20.60 2.76 -16.49
C TYR A 308 -21.22 2.06 -17.70
N SER A 309 -22.48 2.39 -17.96
CA SER A 309 -23.30 1.78 -19.01
C SER A 309 -22.99 2.27 -20.42
N PHE A 310 -21.98 3.14 -20.59
CA PHE A 310 -21.66 3.82 -21.84
C PHE A 310 -22.92 4.41 -22.49
N PRO A 311 -23.64 5.32 -21.82
CA PRO A 311 -24.93 5.78 -22.31
C PRO A 311 -24.80 6.49 -23.69
N ASN A 312 -25.90 6.59 -24.45
CA ASN A 312 -25.88 7.16 -25.80
C ASN A 312 -25.52 8.65 -25.80
N GLU A 313 -25.77 9.33 -24.68
CA GLU A 313 -25.41 10.73 -24.41
C GLU A 313 -23.89 10.95 -24.49
N ASP A 314 -23.10 9.90 -24.20
CA ASP A 314 -21.64 9.94 -24.21
C ASP A 314 -21.04 9.53 -25.56
N PHE A 315 -21.86 9.25 -26.58
CA PHE A 315 -21.41 8.82 -27.92
C PHE A 315 -20.31 9.73 -28.48
N CYS A 316 -20.46 11.05 -28.34
CA CYS A 316 -19.51 12.03 -28.86
C CYS A 316 -18.12 11.96 -28.21
N LEU A 317 -18.00 11.43 -26.99
CA LEU A 317 -16.71 11.21 -26.34
C LEU A 317 -15.92 10.08 -27.01
N PHE A 318 -16.59 9.15 -27.68
CA PHE A 318 -16.00 7.98 -28.32
C PHE A 318 -16.00 8.09 -29.84
N ILE A 319 -16.31 9.25 -30.42
CA ILE A 319 -16.37 9.43 -31.88
C ILE A 319 -15.00 9.20 -32.55
N ILE A 320 -13.90 9.50 -31.85
CA ILE A 320 -12.51 9.34 -32.30
C ILE A 320 -12.01 7.91 -32.08
N PHE A 321 -12.86 7.01 -31.56
CA PHE A 321 -12.49 5.61 -31.42
C PHE A 321 -12.32 5.02 -32.84
N PRO A 322 -11.14 4.48 -33.22
CA PRO A 322 -10.83 4.08 -34.61
C PRO A 322 -11.86 3.12 -35.25
N LYS A 323 -12.08 3.18 -36.56
CA LYS A 323 -12.91 2.19 -37.30
C LYS A 323 -12.03 1.09 -37.91
N ASN A 324 -12.61 -0.04 -38.33
CA ASN A 324 -11.95 -1.16 -39.03
C ASN A 324 -10.71 -1.72 -38.33
N ARG A 325 -10.90 -2.67 -37.41
CA ARG A 325 -9.85 -3.11 -36.49
C ARG A 325 -9.61 -4.61 -36.53
N ASN A 326 -8.34 -4.97 -36.37
CA ASN A 326 -7.94 -6.31 -35.93
C ASN A 326 -7.99 -6.46 -34.41
N ILE A 327 -8.25 -5.35 -33.70
CA ILE A 327 -8.38 -5.30 -32.25
C ILE A 327 -9.83 -5.53 -31.87
N ILE A 328 -10.10 -6.63 -31.18
CA ILE A 328 -11.42 -7.00 -30.66
C ILE A 328 -11.54 -6.46 -29.23
N PRO A 329 -12.26 -5.35 -28.97
CA PRO A 329 -12.54 -4.92 -27.60
C PRO A 329 -13.53 -5.91 -26.97
N LYS A 330 -13.13 -6.54 -25.87
CA LYS A 330 -14.06 -7.32 -25.04
C LYS A 330 -14.40 -6.54 -23.79
N PHE A 331 -15.68 -6.19 -23.66
CA PHE A 331 -16.22 -5.53 -22.47
C PHE A 331 -16.86 -6.58 -21.56
N ARG A 332 -16.38 -6.70 -20.33
CA ARG A 332 -17.04 -7.51 -19.31
C ARG A 332 -18.18 -6.70 -18.69
N LEU A 333 -19.36 -6.73 -19.32
CA LEU A 333 -20.55 -6.03 -18.85
C LEU A 333 -21.35 -6.90 -17.88
N TRP A 334 -21.89 -6.27 -16.85
CA TRP A 334 -22.80 -6.93 -15.89
C TRP A 334 -24.26 -6.89 -16.35
N LYS A 335 -24.62 -5.91 -17.19
CA LYS A 335 -25.97 -5.71 -17.73
C LYS A 335 -25.99 -6.07 -19.22
N ARG A 336 -27.05 -6.81 -19.63
CA ARG A 336 -27.26 -7.26 -21.02
C ARG A 336 -27.70 -6.15 -21.99
N ASN A 337 -27.97 -4.93 -21.51
CA ASN A 337 -28.43 -3.84 -22.37
C ASN A 337 -27.24 -3.10 -22.94
N CYS A 338 -27.14 -3.09 -24.26
CA CYS A 338 -26.04 -2.46 -24.98
C CYS A 338 -26.51 -1.15 -25.61
N SER A 339 -25.73 -0.11 -25.40
CA SER A 339 -25.99 1.21 -25.97
C SER A 339 -25.43 1.31 -27.39
N CYS A 340 -25.88 2.31 -28.15
CA CYS A 340 -25.26 2.67 -29.42
C CYS A 340 -23.80 3.09 -29.25
N THR A 341 -23.41 3.66 -28.10
CA THR A 341 -21.99 3.94 -27.81
C THR A 341 -21.16 2.66 -27.77
N ILE A 342 -21.64 1.60 -27.11
CA ILE A 342 -20.95 0.30 -27.10
C ILE A 342 -20.93 -0.32 -28.49
N PHE A 343 -22.07 -0.27 -29.19
CA PHE A 343 -22.14 -0.77 -30.55
C PHE A 343 -21.15 -0.04 -31.45
N TRP A 344 -21.06 1.28 -31.41
CA TRP A 344 -20.04 2.04 -32.15
C TRP A 344 -18.60 1.61 -31.86
N MET A 345 -18.31 1.23 -30.62
CA MET A 345 -16.99 0.74 -30.23
C MET A 345 -16.68 -0.66 -30.76
N ILE A 346 -17.70 -1.47 -31.08
CA ILE A 346 -17.58 -2.86 -31.53
C ILE A 346 -17.87 -2.98 -33.06
N GLU A 347 -18.63 -2.04 -33.62
CA GLU A 347 -19.10 -2.00 -35.00
C GLU A 347 -17.88 -1.91 -35.92
N ASN A 348 -17.59 -3.03 -36.60
CA ASN A 348 -16.61 -3.29 -37.66
C ASN A 348 -15.86 -4.63 -37.50
N ILE A 349 -16.22 -5.48 -36.53
CA ILE A 349 -15.71 -6.87 -36.52
C ILE A 349 -16.55 -7.70 -37.49
N SER A 350 -16.30 -7.56 -38.79
CA SER A 350 -17.04 -8.22 -39.88
C SER A 350 -17.05 -9.75 -39.79
N ASN A 351 -16.15 -10.33 -38.98
CA ASN A 351 -15.98 -11.77 -38.78
C ASN A 351 -16.37 -12.26 -37.37
N TYR A 352 -17.12 -11.47 -36.59
CA TYR A 352 -17.57 -11.92 -35.26
C TYR A 352 -18.77 -12.87 -35.37
N SER A 353 -18.52 -14.08 -35.85
CA SER A 353 -19.47 -15.20 -35.81
C SER A 353 -19.58 -15.72 -34.38
N ASP A 354 -20.65 -15.31 -33.68
CA ASP A 354 -21.40 -15.90 -32.54
C ASP A 354 -20.75 -16.71 -31.40
N GLN A 355 -19.50 -17.15 -31.45
CA GLN A 355 -19.08 -18.29 -30.62
C GLN A 355 -18.60 -17.96 -29.20
N ASN A 356 -18.50 -16.69 -28.79
CA ASN A 356 -17.94 -16.37 -27.46
C ASN A 356 -18.68 -15.24 -26.74
N GLY A 357 -19.85 -15.56 -26.18
CA GLY A 357 -20.38 -15.05 -24.90
C GLY A 357 -20.50 -13.54 -24.64
N ASN A 358 -20.24 -12.67 -25.62
CA ASN A 358 -20.37 -11.23 -25.44
C ASN A 358 -21.85 -10.85 -25.36
N GLN A 359 -22.24 -10.14 -24.31
CA GLN A 359 -23.65 -9.82 -24.02
C GLN A 359 -24.31 -8.89 -25.07
N CYS A 360 -23.55 -8.30 -26.00
CA CYS A 360 -24.00 -7.34 -27.03
C CYS A 360 -24.06 -7.92 -28.44
N GLN A 361 -24.64 -9.10 -28.63
CA GLN A 361 -24.67 -9.80 -29.93
C GLN A 361 -25.91 -9.53 -30.80
N ASN A 362 -26.88 -8.74 -30.34
CA ASN A 362 -28.10 -8.52 -31.11
C ASN A 362 -27.88 -7.54 -32.28
N TYR A 363 -27.45 -8.05 -33.43
CA TYR A 363 -27.26 -7.27 -34.67
C TYR A 363 -28.49 -6.44 -35.07
N LYS A 364 -29.72 -6.82 -34.66
CA LYS A 364 -30.92 -6.01 -34.91
C LYS A 364 -30.85 -4.67 -34.17
N GLN A 365 -30.37 -4.66 -32.93
CA GLN A 365 -30.21 -3.43 -32.14
C GLN A 365 -29.12 -2.52 -32.70
N ILE A 366 -28.07 -3.07 -33.33
CA ILE A 366 -27.05 -2.27 -34.03
C ILE A 366 -27.68 -1.47 -35.17
N LYS A 367 -28.57 -2.10 -35.96
CA LYS A 367 -29.26 -1.43 -37.08
C LYS A 367 -30.21 -0.31 -36.61
N GLU A 368 -30.69 -0.38 -35.37
CA GLU A 368 -31.51 0.68 -34.77
C GLU A 368 -30.66 1.92 -34.40
N CYS A 369 -29.34 1.76 -34.26
CA CYS A 369 -28.44 2.87 -33.99
C CYS A 369 -28.18 3.70 -35.25
N LYS A 370 -28.82 4.87 -35.32
CA LYS A 370 -28.61 5.84 -36.40
C LYS A 370 -27.29 6.61 -36.22
N PHE A 371 -26.17 5.94 -36.46
CA PHE A 371 -24.83 6.50 -36.21
C PHE A 371 -24.56 7.82 -36.93
N THR A 372 -25.04 7.99 -38.16
CA THR A 372 -24.90 9.26 -38.90
C THR A 372 -25.57 10.43 -38.15
N GLU A 373 -26.76 10.22 -37.59
CA GLU A 373 -27.44 11.24 -36.79
C GLU A 373 -26.68 11.53 -35.50
N LEU A 374 -26.16 10.49 -34.82
CA LEU A 374 -25.36 10.64 -33.60
C LEU A 374 -24.05 11.41 -33.85
N ILE A 375 -23.34 11.10 -34.95
CA ILE A 375 -22.12 11.82 -35.39
C ILE A 375 -22.44 13.29 -35.66
N ASN A 376 -23.53 13.57 -36.39
CA ASN A 376 -23.92 14.94 -36.73
C ASN A 376 -24.29 15.76 -35.48
N LYS A 377 -24.76 15.11 -34.41
CA LYS A 377 -25.04 15.77 -33.12
C LYS A 377 -23.77 16.21 -32.37
N CYS A 378 -22.60 15.66 -32.68
CA CYS A 378 -21.34 15.94 -31.97
C CYS A 378 -20.68 17.29 -32.30
N SER A 379 -21.44 18.30 -32.71
CA SER A 379 -20.91 19.62 -33.07
C SER A 379 -20.25 20.37 -31.89
N LYS A 380 -19.19 21.13 -32.20
CA LYS A 380 -18.06 21.53 -31.34
C LYS A 380 -18.32 22.27 -30.01
N SER A 381 -19.53 22.72 -29.69
CA SER A 381 -19.76 23.60 -28.51
C SER A 381 -20.27 22.90 -27.24
N ASN A 382 -20.67 21.63 -27.30
CA ASN A 382 -21.27 20.93 -26.17
C ASN A 382 -20.67 19.54 -25.90
N LEU A 383 -19.36 19.35 -26.14
CA LEU A 383 -18.64 18.27 -25.47
C LEU A 383 -18.58 18.62 -23.97
N LYS A 384 -19.71 18.44 -23.27
CA LYS A 384 -19.72 18.42 -21.82
C LYS A 384 -18.70 17.37 -21.44
N SER A 385 -17.67 17.77 -20.70
CA SER A 385 -16.75 16.82 -20.09
C SER A 385 -17.61 15.73 -19.45
N SER A 386 -17.35 14.47 -19.77
CA SER A 386 -18.00 13.32 -19.12
C SER A 386 -18.17 13.64 -17.64
N LYS A 387 -19.37 13.43 -17.09
CA LYS A 387 -19.56 13.59 -15.64
C LYS A 387 -18.50 12.73 -14.95
N TYR A 388 -17.58 13.39 -14.27
CA TYR A 388 -16.53 12.70 -13.55
C TYR A 388 -17.17 12.07 -12.33
N PHE A 389 -17.19 10.74 -12.28
CA PHE A 389 -17.61 10.02 -11.10
C PHE A 389 -16.36 9.71 -10.28
N PRO A 390 -16.18 10.33 -9.09
CA PRO A 390 -15.05 10.02 -8.24
C PRO A 390 -15.14 8.56 -7.79
N ASN A 391 -14.06 7.84 -7.98
CA ASN A 391 -13.96 6.42 -7.61
C ASN A 391 -13.22 6.24 -6.28
N SER A 392 -13.12 4.98 -5.81
CA SER A 392 -12.44 4.66 -4.54
C SER A 392 -11.00 5.16 -4.50
N ILE A 393 -10.27 5.11 -5.63
CA ILE A 393 -8.90 5.63 -5.74
C ILE A 393 -8.87 7.16 -5.55
N ASP A 394 -9.89 7.88 -6.03
CA ASP A 394 -9.98 9.33 -5.86
C ASP A 394 -10.21 9.74 -4.41
N TYR A 395 -11.12 9.06 -3.73
CA TYR A 395 -11.33 9.27 -2.31
C TYR A 395 -10.08 8.94 -1.50
N LEU A 396 -9.33 7.91 -1.90
CA LEU A 396 -8.04 7.57 -1.31
C LEU A 396 -6.99 8.66 -1.54
N TYR A 397 -6.94 9.31 -2.70
CA TYR A 397 -6.04 10.46 -2.90
C TYR A 397 -6.47 11.69 -2.11
N ALA A 398 -7.77 11.98 -2.10
CA ALA A 398 -8.30 13.11 -1.34
C ALA A 398 -8.02 12.92 0.16
N SER A 399 -8.21 11.71 0.69
CA SER A 399 -7.90 11.39 2.08
C SER A 399 -6.40 11.50 2.37
N GLN A 400 -5.53 11.02 1.47
CA GLN A 400 -4.08 11.19 1.59
C GLN A 400 -3.67 12.67 1.60
N LEU A 401 -4.30 13.51 0.78
CA LEU A 401 -4.00 14.94 0.71
C LEU A 401 -4.38 15.62 2.02
N VAL A 402 -5.59 15.36 2.52
CA VAL A 402 -6.07 15.87 3.81
C VAL A 402 -5.18 15.38 4.96
N PHE A 403 -4.79 14.11 4.94
CA PHE A 403 -3.91 13.54 5.95
C PHE A 403 -2.50 14.14 5.90
N SER A 404 -1.94 14.33 4.71
CA SER A 404 -0.66 15.01 4.52
C SER A 404 -0.70 16.44 5.04
N LEU A 405 -1.73 17.21 4.70
CA LEU A 405 -1.95 18.56 5.23
C LEU A 405 -2.07 18.54 6.76
N THR A 406 -2.76 17.54 7.31
CA THR A 406 -2.91 17.38 8.77
C THR A 406 -1.54 17.15 9.43
N ILE A 407 -0.70 16.27 8.88
CA ILE A 407 0.66 16.02 9.38
C ILE A 407 1.51 17.29 9.30
N PHE A 408 1.45 18.04 8.20
CA PHE A 408 2.20 19.29 8.07
C PHE A 408 1.70 20.38 9.02
N MET A 409 0.39 20.50 9.24
CA MET A 409 -0.19 21.55 10.09
C MET A 409 -0.12 21.24 11.59
N THR A 410 -0.09 19.96 11.98
CA THR A 410 -0.09 19.53 13.38
C THR A 410 1.07 20.10 14.20
N PRO A 411 2.34 20.13 13.72
CA PRO A 411 3.44 20.79 14.43
C PRO A 411 3.17 22.27 14.71
N PHE A 412 2.66 23.02 13.72
CA PHE A 412 2.40 24.46 13.87
C PHE A 412 1.27 24.74 14.86
N ILE A 413 0.15 24.02 14.71
CA ILE A 413 -0.99 24.14 15.61
C ILE A 413 -0.60 23.68 17.02
N GLY A 414 0.16 22.59 17.12
CA GLY A 414 0.65 22.06 18.38
C GLY A 414 1.59 23.02 19.09
N PHE A 415 2.55 23.61 18.40
CA PHE A 415 3.45 24.60 18.98
C PHE A 415 2.72 25.85 19.46
N PHE A 416 1.79 26.38 18.65
CA PHE A 416 0.94 27.50 19.05
C PHE A 416 0.08 27.16 20.28
N SER A 417 -0.50 25.96 20.32
CA SER A 417 -1.25 25.45 21.46
C SER A 417 -0.39 25.33 22.72
N LEU A 418 0.84 24.83 22.60
CA LEU A 418 1.78 24.75 23.73
C LEU A 418 2.08 26.14 24.30
N ILE A 419 2.40 27.12 23.46
CA ILE A 419 2.70 28.49 23.92
C ILE A 419 1.48 29.10 24.61
N THR A 420 0.33 29.08 23.94
CA THR A 420 -0.89 29.74 24.45
C THR A 420 -1.39 29.14 25.75
N ASN A 421 -1.39 27.80 25.87
CA ASN A 421 -1.81 27.13 27.11
C ASN A 421 -0.75 27.26 28.22
N SER A 422 0.54 27.30 27.89
CA SER A 422 1.61 27.53 28.89
C SER A 422 1.55 28.94 29.47
N LEU A 423 1.35 29.96 28.61
CA LEU A 423 1.15 31.34 29.05
C LEU A 423 -0.12 31.45 29.93
N SER A 424 -1.21 30.81 29.51
CA SER A 424 -2.45 30.77 30.30
C SER A 424 -2.24 30.13 31.68
N PHE A 425 -1.53 29.00 31.73
CA PHE A 425 -1.16 28.31 32.96
C PHE A 425 -0.34 29.22 33.89
N LEU A 426 0.72 29.86 33.39
CA LEU A 426 1.58 30.75 34.18
C LEU A 426 0.82 31.97 34.72
N ILE A 427 -0.02 32.59 33.90
CA ILE A 427 -0.85 33.74 34.30
C ILE A 427 -1.85 33.32 35.39
N LEU A 428 -2.51 32.16 35.23
CA LEU A 428 -3.51 31.68 36.18
C LEU A 428 -2.89 31.31 37.52
N ILE A 429 -1.72 30.67 37.54
CA ILE A 429 -0.99 30.36 38.78
C ILE A 429 -0.61 31.64 39.52
N LYS A 430 0.05 32.60 38.82
CA LYS A 430 0.42 33.88 39.45
C LYS A 430 -0.79 34.62 40.00
N LYS A 431 -1.93 34.55 39.29
CA LYS A 431 -3.18 35.17 39.73
C LYS A 431 -3.76 34.48 40.97
N ASP A 432 -3.67 33.15 41.06
CA ASP A 432 -4.15 32.40 42.22
C ASP A 432 -3.31 32.71 43.46
N ASP A 433 -1.98 32.78 43.32
CA ASP A 433 -1.06 33.16 44.41
C ASP A 433 -1.37 34.57 44.94
N SER A 434 -1.61 35.53 44.04
CA SER A 434 -1.93 36.91 44.42
C SER A 434 -3.28 37.04 45.14
N LYS A 435 -4.28 36.25 44.72
CA LYS A 435 -5.63 36.27 45.30
C LYS A 435 -5.74 35.51 46.60
N SER A 436 -4.89 34.52 46.87
CA SER A 436 -4.86 33.86 48.19
C SER A 436 -4.66 34.87 49.34
N LYS A 437 -4.08 36.04 49.05
CA LYS A 437 -3.84 37.14 50.01
C LYS A 437 -4.99 38.12 50.16
N GLN A 438 -5.99 38.10 49.27
CA GLN A 438 -7.16 38.98 49.33
C GLN A 438 -8.41 38.10 49.47
N ASN A 439 -9.26 38.32 50.48
CA ASN A 439 -10.51 37.57 50.75
C ASN A 439 -11.59 37.74 49.64
N LEU A 440 -11.23 37.54 48.38
CA LEU A 440 -12.08 37.65 47.21
C LEU A 440 -12.97 36.40 47.06
N ASN A 441 -14.16 36.63 46.50
CA ASN A 441 -15.26 35.69 46.36
C ASN A 441 -14.85 34.28 45.87
N LYS A 442 -15.22 33.25 46.64
CA LYS A 442 -15.05 31.81 46.37
C LYS A 442 -15.45 31.37 44.96
N SER A 443 -16.38 32.05 44.29
CA SER A 443 -16.80 31.72 42.92
C SER A 443 -15.72 32.01 41.86
N HIS A 444 -14.93 33.06 42.03
CA HIS A 444 -13.86 33.40 41.10
C HIS A 444 -12.70 32.41 41.15
N ASN A 445 -12.39 31.87 42.34
CA ASN A 445 -11.34 30.87 42.51
C ASN A 445 -11.72 29.57 41.77
N ASN A 446 -13.00 29.19 41.81
CA ASN A 446 -13.48 28.00 41.10
C ASN A 446 -13.39 28.13 39.58
N LEU A 447 -13.65 29.33 39.03
CA LEU A 447 -13.49 29.60 37.59
C LEU A 447 -12.01 29.55 37.17
N ASN A 448 -11.11 30.17 37.95
CA ASN A 448 -9.67 30.13 37.71
C ASN A 448 -9.16 28.68 37.70
N SER A 449 -9.59 27.86 38.67
CA SER A 449 -9.21 26.44 38.76
C SER A 449 -9.68 25.63 37.54
N LEU A 450 -10.91 25.85 37.06
CA LEU A 450 -11.39 25.19 35.83
C LEU A 450 -10.60 25.61 34.60
N MET A 451 -10.27 26.90 34.46
CA MET A 451 -9.44 27.39 33.35
C MET A 451 -8.01 26.82 33.42
N LEU A 452 -7.46 26.66 34.62
CA LEU A 452 -6.14 26.07 34.84
C LEU A 452 -6.16 24.58 34.43
N LEU A 453 -7.16 23.83 34.89
CA LEU A 453 -7.34 22.42 34.52
C LEU A 453 -7.51 22.25 33.01
N CYS A 454 -8.30 23.11 32.36
CA CYS A 454 -8.45 23.11 30.90
C CYS A 454 -7.09 23.33 30.20
N SER A 455 -6.29 24.29 30.68
CA SER A 455 -4.97 24.57 30.14
C SER A 455 -4.03 23.37 30.28
N ILE A 456 -4.04 22.68 31.44
CA ILE A 456 -3.24 21.47 31.67
C ILE A 456 -3.67 20.34 30.72
N LEU A 457 -4.97 20.07 30.60
CA LEU A 457 -5.48 19.01 29.72
C LEU A 457 -5.13 19.29 28.25
N ASN A 458 -5.25 20.55 27.82
CA ASN A 458 -4.88 20.94 26.46
C ASN A 458 -3.37 20.78 26.21
N LEU A 459 -2.51 21.09 27.19
CA LEU A 459 -1.07 20.83 27.11
C LEU A 459 -0.78 19.34 26.95
N LEU A 460 -1.36 18.49 27.80
CA LEU A 460 -1.19 17.03 27.73
C LEU A 460 -1.68 16.46 26.39
N TYR A 461 -2.88 16.89 25.95
CA TYR A 461 -3.44 16.51 24.66
C TYR A 461 -2.54 16.93 23.49
N THR A 462 -2.01 18.15 23.55
CA THR A 462 -1.10 18.67 22.52
C THR A 462 0.21 17.90 22.48
N LEU A 463 0.80 17.57 23.64
CA LEU A 463 2.02 16.75 23.72
C LEU A 463 1.79 15.37 23.10
N ILE A 464 0.69 14.71 23.44
CA ILE A 464 0.32 13.41 22.85
C ILE A 464 0.21 13.50 21.32
N HIS A 465 -0.45 14.54 20.80
CA HIS A 465 -0.58 14.75 19.36
C HIS A 465 0.75 15.02 18.66
N LEU A 466 1.66 15.77 19.29
CA LEU A 466 2.99 16.04 18.74
C LEU A 466 3.85 14.77 18.71
N PHE A 467 3.80 13.94 19.76
CA PHE A 467 4.50 12.65 19.78
C PHE A 467 3.91 11.64 18.78
N HIS A 468 2.60 11.64 18.59
CA HIS A 468 1.94 10.80 17.58
C HIS A 468 2.45 11.04 16.14
N LEU A 469 3.06 12.19 15.85
CA LEU A 469 3.69 12.42 14.55
C LEU A 469 4.81 11.42 14.23
N ILE A 470 5.41 10.78 15.24
CA ILE A 470 6.38 9.68 15.06
C ILE A 470 5.70 8.44 14.44
N ASN A 471 4.39 8.28 14.62
CA ASN A 471 3.60 7.13 14.16
C ASN A 471 2.87 7.46 12.85
N ALA A 472 2.79 8.74 12.50
CA ALA A 472 1.99 9.18 11.38
C ALA A 472 2.67 8.80 10.04
N CYS A 473 1.88 8.24 9.12
CA CYS A 473 2.33 7.77 7.81
C CYS A 473 1.61 8.51 6.68
N THR A 474 2.24 9.43 5.95
CA THR A 474 1.50 10.30 5.00
C THR A 474 0.94 9.59 3.74
N SER A 475 0.97 8.26 3.66
CA SER A 475 0.36 7.53 2.54
C SER A 475 -0.02 6.10 2.90
N TYR A 476 -1.11 5.61 2.31
CA TYR A 476 -1.40 4.16 2.24
C TYR A 476 -0.21 3.40 1.63
N SER A 477 0.71 4.00 0.89
CA SER A 477 1.86 3.25 0.37
C SER A 477 3.06 3.10 1.32
N GLY A 478 2.97 3.62 2.55
CA GLY A 478 4.00 3.47 3.56
C GLY A 478 5.34 4.22 3.32
N ILE A 479 5.43 5.08 2.30
CA ILE A 479 6.72 5.68 1.87
C ILE A 479 7.19 6.82 2.79
N PHE A 480 6.26 7.55 3.39
CA PHE A 480 6.53 8.54 4.43
C PHE A 480 6.03 8.02 5.77
N CYS A 481 6.42 6.79 6.09
CA CYS A 481 6.31 6.26 7.44
C CYS A 481 7.64 6.47 8.14
N SER A 482 7.55 6.86 9.40
CA SER A 482 8.67 6.66 10.32
C SER A 482 9.03 5.18 10.35
N VAL A 483 10.34 4.88 10.42
CA VAL A 483 10.85 3.52 10.65
C VAL A 483 10.27 2.95 11.95
N PHE A 484 9.99 3.82 12.91
CA PHE A 484 9.43 3.46 14.21
C PHE A 484 7.94 3.12 14.18
N ASN A 485 7.17 3.48 13.14
CA ASN A 485 5.72 3.23 13.14
C ASN A 485 5.35 1.74 13.26
N ARG A 486 6.25 0.85 12.85
CA ARG A 486 6.05 -0.60 12.95
C ARG A 486 6.45 -1.17 14.30
N ASP A 487 7.19 -0.42 15.10
CA ASP A 487 7.61 -0.88 16.41
C ASP A 487 6.39 -1.16 17.27
N ILE A 488 6.39 -2.31 17.94
CA ILE A 488 5.30 -2.75 18.81
C ILE A 488 5.00 -1.70 19.89
N LEU A 489 6.04 -1.09 20.48
CA LEU A 489 5.88 -0.04 21.50
C LEU A 489 5.19 1.19 20.93
N VAL A 490 5.50 1.53 19.69
CA VAL A 490 4.95 2.68 18.99
C VAL A 490 3.47 2.43 18.63
N GLN A 491 3.14 1.21 18.21
CA GLN A 491 1.74 0.80 18.03
C GLN A 491 0.96 0.83 19.35
N TYR A 492 1.52 0.35 20.46
CA TYR A 492 0.91 0.51 21.79
C TYR A 492 0.72 1.98 22.16
N TYR A 493 1.69 2.84 21.84
CA TYR A 493 1.57 4.28 22.06
C TYR A 493 0.37 4.86 21.29
N ASP A 494 0.19 4.46 20.03
CA ASP A 494 -0.95 4.89 19.22
C ASP A 494 -2.29 4.50 19.89
N ILE A 495 -2.41 3.24 20.31
CA ILE A 495 -3.65 2.72 20.91
C ILE A 495 -3.94 3.40 22.26
N ILE A 496 -2.96 3.36 23.18
CA ILE A 496 -3.17 3.74 24.59
C ILE A 496 -3.15 5.27 24.75
N PHE A 497 -2.11 5.93 24.26
CA PHE A 497 -1.93 7.35 24.53
C PHE A 497 -2.68 8.21 23.52
N PHE A 498 -2.52 7.94 22.23
CA PHE A 498 -3.13 8.78 21.20
C PHE A 498 -4.64 8.56 21.09
N GLN A 499 -5.06 7.32 20.85
CA GLN A 499 -6.47 7.03 20.62
C GLN A 499 -7.30 7.04 21.90
N PHE A 500 -6.88 6.33 22.95
CA PHE A 500 -7.63 6.25 24.20
C PHE A 500 -7.49 7.52 25.06
N LEU A 501 -6.29 7.83 25.58
CA LEU A 501 -6.10 9.00 26.45
C LEU A 501 -6.35 10.32 25.73
N GLY A 502 -5.92 10.46 24.47
CA GLY A 502 -6.19 11.66 23.68
C GLY A 502 -7.68 11.94 23.52
N SER A 503 -8.51 10.91 23.31
CA SER A 503 -9.97 11.07 23.22
C SER A 503 -10.61 11.45 24.55
N ILE A 504 -10.11 10.90 25.67
CA ILE A 504 -10.54 11.27 27.02
C ILE A 504 -10.21 12.74 27.30
N PHE A 505 -8.96 13.17 27.06
CA PHE A 505 -8.55 14.56 27.30
C PHE A 505 -9.30 15.56 26.42
N LYS A 506 -9.51 15.24 25.15
CA LYS A 506 -10.34 16.05 24.24
C LYS A 506 -11.77 16.22 24.78
N SER A 507 -12.39 15.12 25.22
CA SER A 507 -13.77 15.13 25.73
C SER A 507 -13.88 15.88 27.07
N LEU A 508 -12.92 15.67 27.98
CA LEU A 508 -12.85 16.39 29.26
C LEU A 508 -12.63 17.89 29.05
N SER A 509 -11.76 18.29 28.12
CA SER A 509 -11.54 19.69 27.77
C SER A 509 -12.84 20.35 27.28
N ASN A 510 -13.61 19.67 26.42
CA ASN A 510 -14.91 20.16 25.96
C ASN A 510 -15.92 20.34 27.12
N VAL A 511 -15.99 19.39 28.05
CA VAL A 511 -16.88 19.49 29.22
C VAL A 511 -16.45 20.62 30.16
N ILE A 512 -15.15 20.80 30.37
CA ILE A 512 -14.64 21.90 31.19
C ILE A 512 -14.93 23.25 30.52
N ASN A 513 -14.81 23.36 29.21
CA ASN A 513 -15.18 24.57 28.47
C ASN A 513 -16.68 24.90 28.60
N MET A 514 -17.55 23.88 28.55
CA MET A 514 -18.98 24.06 28.84
C MET A 514 -19.20 24.53 30.29
N SER A 515 -18.46 23.96 31.25
CA SER A 515 -18.53 24.33 32.67
C SER A 515 -18.01 25.76 32.94
N ILE A 516 -16.97 26.20 32.25
CA ILE A 516 -16.44 27.57 32.27
C ILE A 516 -17.49 28.53 31.74
N SER A 517 -18.10 28.20 30.60
CA SER A 517 -19.14 29.02 29.97
C SER A 517 -20.36 29.18 30.89
N LEU A 518 -20.83 28.09 31.50
CA LEU A 518 -21.94 28.11 32.44
C LEU A 518 -21.61 28.87 33.74
N ASN A 519 -20.40 28.73 34.29
CA ASN A 519 -19.98 29.54 35.44
C ASN A 519 -19.94 31.04 35.10
N ARG A 520 -19.42 31.42 33.93
CA ARG A 520 -19.40 32.83 33.49
C ARG A 520 -20.81 33.38 33.34
N TYR A 521 -21.69 32.60 32.73
CA TYR A 521 -23.09 32.94 32.57
C TYR A 521 -23.79 33.14 33.93
N CYS A 522 -23.58 32.25 34.91
CA CYS A 522 -24.07 32.43 36.29
C CYS A 522 -23.56 33.70 36.99
N LEU A 523 -22.33 34.12 36.70
CA LEU A 523 -21.76 35.33 37.29
C LEU A 523 -22.43 36.58 36.73
N LEU A 524 -22.88 36.53 35.47
CA LEU A 524 -23.57 37.64 34.80
C LEU A 524 -25.06 37.66 35.12
N GLU A 525 -25.71 36.49 35.14
CA GLU A 525 -27.16 36.38 35.27
C GLU A 525 -27.57 35.87 36.65
N LYS A 526 -28.28 36.71 37.42
CA LYS A 526 -28.72 36.44 38.80
C LYS A 526 -29.93 35.48 38.90
N THR A 527 -30.15 34.60 37.92
CA THR A 527 -31.34 33.73 37.89
C THR A 527 -31.19 32.51 38.81
N LYS A 528 -32.21 32.26 39.66
CA LYS A 528 -32.20 31.17 40.68
C LYS A 528 -32.18 29.75 40.09
N LEU A 529 -32.61 29.59 38.84
CA LEU A 529 -32.76 28.27 38.20
C LEU A 529 -31.40 27.74 37.70
N ILE A 530 -30.63 28.62 37.10
CA ILE A 530 -29.28 28.35 36.58
C ILE A 530 -28.28 28.11 37.73
N SER A 531 -28.44 28.80 38.87
CA SER A 531 -27.60 28.56 40.05
C SER A 531 -27.80 27.17 40.66
N LYS A 532 -29.01 26.61 40.58
CA LYS A 532 -29.28 25.21 40.97
C LYS A 532 -28.62 24.20 40.04
N CYS A 533 -28.68 24.39 38.72
CA CYS A 533 -27.97 23.53 37.75
C CYS A 533 -26.45 23.56 37.98
N VAL A 534 -25.87 24.74 38.22
CA VAL A 534 -24.44 24.84 38.52
C VAL A 534 -24.07 24.22 39.86
N ALA A 535 -24.94 24.26 40.87
CA ALA A 535 -24.71 23.54 42.12
C ALA A 535 -24.66 22.01 41.92
N ILE A 536 -25.45 21.47 40.98
CA ILE A 536 -25.42 20.05 40.62
C ILE A 536 -24.10 19.70 39.91
N MET A 537 -23.69 20.49 38.91
CA MET A 537 -22.42 20.25 38.21
C MET A 537 -21.18 20.44 39.09
N LYS A 538 -21.28 21.25 40.16
CA LYS A 538 -20.22 21.41 41.17
C LYS A 538 -20.05 20.17 42.06
N LYS A 539 -21.00 19.23 42.07
CA LYS A 539 -20.82 17.99 42.82
C LYS A 539 -19.72 17.16 42.15
N LYS A 540 -18.68 16.83 42.90
CA LYS A 540 -17.58 15.94 42.46
C LYS A 540 -18.10 14.67 41.78
N LEU A 541 -19.24 14.16 42.26
CA LEU A 541 -19.93 12.97 41.74
C LEU A 541 -20.35 13.10 40.26
N PHE A 542 -20.73 14.30 39.80
CA PHE A 542 -21.08 14.55 38.40
C PHE A 542 -19.85 14.48 37.48
N ILE A 543 -18.75 15.12 37.90
CA ILE A 543 -17.47 15.08 37.17
C ILE A 543 -16.95 13.64 37.09
N ILE A 544 -17.04 12.89 38.20
CA ILE A 544 -16.67 11.47 38.24
C ILE A 544 -17.56 10.65 37.31
N GLY A 545 -18.88 10.87 37.32
CA GLY A 545 -19.81 10.17 36.43
C GLY A 545 -19.51 10.44 34.95
N ILE A 546 -19.20 11.69 34.58
CA ILE A 546 -18.77 12.05 33.23
C ILE A 546 -17.46 11.35 32.87
N LEU A 547 -16.49 11.33 33.79
CA LEU A 547 -15.20 10.69 33.55
C LEU A 547 -15.37 9.17 33.36
N ILE A 548 -16.19 8.51 34.18
CA ILE A 548 -16.53 7.09 34.01
C ILE A 548 -17.21 6.85 32.67
N PHE A 549 -18.17 7.71 32.29
CA PHE A 549 -18.86 7.59 31.00
C PHE A 549 -17.90 7.72 29.82
N TYR A 550 -16.95 8.66 29.85
CA TYR A 550 -15.98 8.81 28.77
C TYR A 550 -14.90 7.75 28.77
N VAL A 551 -14.43 7.32 29.93
CA VAL A 551 -13.52 6.17 30.01
C VAL A 551 -14.22 4.96 29.43
N GLY A 552 -15.43 4.63 29.91
CA GLY A 552 -16.24 3.53 29.40
C GLY A 552 -16.53 3.60 27.91
N GLY A 553 -16.89 4.79 27.41
CA GLY A 553 -17.20 5.01 25.99
C GLY A 553 -15.98 5.04 25.07
N ASN A 554 -14.74 5.03 25.58
CA ASN A 554 -13.52 4.92 24.77
C ASN A 554 -12.78 3.58 24.99
N ILE A 555 -13.27 2.71 25.88
CA ILE A 555 -12.68 1.37 26.11
C ILE A 555 -12.76 0.51 24.84
N ASP A 556 -13.76 0.73 23.99
CA ASP A 556 -13.90 0.08 22.68
C ASP A 556 -12.66 0.22 21.80
N LYS A 557 -11.96 1.38 21.85
CA LYS A 557 -10.71 1.60 21.12
C LYS A 557 -9.58 0.69 21.56
N PHE A 558 -9.59 0.22 22.80
CA PHE A 558 -8.60 -0.76 23.26
C PHE A 558 -8.86 -2.14 22.64
N PHE A 559 -10.13 -2.49 22.40
CA PHE A 559 -10.52 -3.80 21.89
C PHE A 559 -10.62 -3.88 20.36
N THR A 560 -10.87 -2.75 19.70
CA THR A 560 -11.04 -2.68 18.23
C THR A 560 -9.74 -2.44 17.48
N ASN A 561 -8.67 -2.07 18.18
CA ASN A 561 -7.35 -1.91 17.57
C ASN A 561 -6.46 -3.08 17.95
N GLN A 562 -5.80 -3.67 16.96
CA GLN A 562 -4.90 -4.80 17.15
C GLN A 562 -3.49 -4.44 16.72
N ILE A 563 -2.50 -4.82 17.53
CA ILE A 563 -1.11 -4.70 17.12
C ILE A 563 -0.86 -5.65 15.98
N ASN A 564 -0.32 -5.10 14.91
CA ASN A 564 0.05 -5.88 13.76
C ASN A 564 1.41 -6.54 14.02
N ILE A 565 1.39 -7.72 14.65
CA ILE A 565 2.58 -8.56 14.88
C ILE A 565 2.79 -9.52 13.70
N GLU A 566 1.69 -10.01 13.11
CA GLU A 566 1.70 -11.15 12.18
C GLU A 566 1.71 -10.74 10.70
N ASN A 567 1.16 -9.58 10.29
CA ASN A 567 1.19 -9.15 8.89
C ASN A 567 2.47 -8.37 8.52
N ILE A 568 3.58 -8.64 9.22
CA ILE A 568 4.91 -8.42 8.60
C ILE A 568 5.03 -9.26 7.32
N TYR A 569 4.34 -10.40 7.27
CA TYR A 569 4.19 -11.20 6.06
C TYR A 569 3.19 -10.51 5.15
N ALA A 570 3.73 -9.75 4.20
CA ALA A 570 3.00 -9.04 3.17
C ALA A 570 2.30 -10.03 2.24
N SER A 571 1.18 -10.58 2.68
CA SER A 571 0.33 -11.47 1.90
C SER A 571 -0.45 -10.69 0.85
N ASP A 572 -0.79 -9.43 1.14
CA ASP A 572 -1.51 -8.58 0.19
C ASP A 572 -0.59 -7.57 -0.50
N TYR A 573 -0.18 -7.92 -1.72
CA TYR A 573 0.61 -7.07 -2.61
C TYR A 573 -0.20 -5.90 -3.18
N ASN A 574 -1.52 -5.84 -2.94
CA ASN A 574 -2.40 -4.79 -3.41
C ASN A 574 -2.70 -3.71 -2.36
N PHE A 575 -2.58 -4.03 -1.06
CA PHE A 575 -3.04 -3.15 0.02
C PHE A 575 -2.02 -3.01 1.16
N TYR A 576 -2.04 -1.84 1.79
CA TYR A 576 -1.27 -1.58 3.01
C TYR A 576 -2.10 -1.88 4.22
N ASP A 577 -1.60 -2.82 5.00
CA ASP A 577 -2.11 -3.03 6.34
C ASP A 577 -1.68 -1.84 7.22
N GLU A 578 -2.66 -1.21 7.85
CA GLU A 578 -2.41 -0.14 8.82
C GLU A 578 -1.68 -0.70 10.06
N PHE A 579 -0.85 0.13 10.68
CA PHE A 579 -0.14 -0.16 11.93
C PHE A 579 -0.53 0.89 12.97
N PRO A 580 -1.22 0.52 14.07
CA PRO A 580 -1.90 -0.77 14.31
C PRO A 580 -3.07 -1.00 13.34
N ILE A 581 -3.60 -2.24 13.28
CA ILE A 581 -4.83 -2.54 12.53
C ILE A 581 -5.99 -1.89 13.29
N LYS A 582 -6.71 -0.97 12.64
CA LYS A 582 -7.80 -0.20 13.26
C LYS A 582 -9.17 -0.78 12.93
N ASN A 583 -10.11 -0.64 13.87
CA ASN A 583 -11.51 -1.02 13.73
C ASN A 583 -11.74 -2.49 13.34
N ASN A 584 -10.83 -3.39 13.72
CA ASN A 584 -10.99 -4.81 13.48
C ASN A 584 -11.72 -5.42 14.69
N LEU A 585 -12.99 -5.77 14.53
CA LEU A 585 -13.76 -6.50 15.54
C LEU A 585 -13.37 -7.99 15.53
N VAL A 586 -12.08 -8.29 15.61
CA VAL A 586 -11.62 -9.64 15.95
C VAL A 586 -11.53 -9.65 17.46
N LEU A 587 -12.48 -10.34 18.11
CA LEU A 587 -12.43 -10.62 19.54
C LEU A 587 -11.05 -11.19 19.86
N VAL A 588 -10.20 -10.40 20.51
CA VAL A 588 -8.86 -10.79 20.95
C VAL A 588 -9.00 -12.10 21.73
N SER A 589 -8.55 -13.21 21.13
CA SER A 589 -8.58 -14.50 21.80
C SER A 589 -7.66 -14.45 23.01
N SER A 590 -8.06 -15.13 24.09
CA SER A 590 -7.36 -15.12 25.39
C SER A 590 -5.88 -15.50 25.35
N SER A 591 -5.41 -16.14 24.27
CA SER A 591 -3.99 -16.44 24.01
C SER A 591 -3.11 -15.19 23.91
N ASP A 592 -3.61 -14.10 23.31
CA ASP A 592 -2.80 -12.93 22.97
C ASP A 592 -2.68 -11.98 24.16
N MET A 593 -3.72 -11.93 25.01
CA MET A 593 -3.67 -11.22 26.29
C MET A 593 -2.64 -11.83 27.25
N SER A 594 -2.51 -13.15 27.30
CA SER A 594 -1.49 -13.84 28.11
C SER A 594 -0.07 -13.39 27.70
N TYR A 595 0.19 -13.25 26.40
CA TYR A 595 1.49 -12.87 25.87
C TYR A 595 1.83 -11.39 26.10
N ALA A 596 0.84 -10.49 26.01
CA ALA A 596 1.02 -9.07 26.31
C ALA A 596 1.22 -8.81 27.81
N THR A 597 0.50 -9.53 28.67
CA THR A 597 0.58 -9.34 30.14
C THR A 597 1.92 -9.84 30.71
N GLN A 598 2.52 -10.89 30.11
CA GLN A 598 3.85 -11.39 30.49
C GLN A 598 5.03 -10.52 30.02
N ARG A 599 4.82 -9.54 29.14
CA ARG A 599 5.87 -8.61 28.68
C ARG A 599 5.77 -7.21 29.28
N ILE A 600 4.61 -6.84 29.81
CA ILE A 600 4.35 -5.53 30.42
C ILE A 600 4.62 -5.57 31.94
N LEU A 601 4.50 -6.73 32.56
CA LEU A 601 5.10 -7.04 33.87
C LEU A 601 6.55 -7.49 33.68
#